data_AF-A0A2G9FY52-F1
#
_entry.id   AF-A0A2G9FY52-F1
#
_cell.length_a   1.000
_cell.length_b   1.000
_cell.length_c   1.000
_cell.angle_alpha   90.00
_cell.angle_beta   90.00
_cell.angle_gamma   90.00
#
_symmetry.space_group_name_H-M   'P 1'
#
loop_
_entity.id
_entity.type
_entity.pdbx_description
1 polymer ?
#
loop_
_entity_poly.entity_id
_entity_poly.type
_entity_poly.pdbx_seq_one_letter_code
_entity_poly.pdbx_strand_id
1 'polypeptide(L)'
;MQKTIQKYLERTKEQYAGIDVEQHMQHLKHEVAMMSRKIELLESSYRKLLGHNLGTCSWEELQNIGEQLERSLKNIRSRKAQLFKEEIEKLQAKEKFLLEENERLCEKVRF
;
A
#
# COMPACT_ATOMS: atom_id res chain seq x y z
N MET A 1 33.91 -19.96 51.20
CA MET A 1 33.45 -18.55 51.14
C MET A 1 33.27 -18.05 49.71
N GLN A 2 34.28 -18.15 48.83
CA GLN A 2 34.18 -17.73 47.42
C GLN A 2 33.08 -18.45 46.60
N LYS A 3 32.93 -19.77 46.76
CA LYS A 3 31.86 -20.54 46.07
C LYS A 3 30.44 -20.06 46.41
N THR A 4 30.25 -19.60 47.64
CA THR A 4 28.96 -19.07 48.10
C THR A 4 28.65 -17.74 47.44
N ILE A 5 29.64 -16.85 47.38
CA ILE A 5 29.52 -15.54 46.70
C ILE A 5 29.22 -15.73 45.21
N GLN A 6 29.92 -16.66 44.55
CA GLN A 6 29.71 -16.95 43.14
C GLN A 6 28.28 -17.45 42.84
N LYS A 7 27.76 -18.35 43.69
CA LYS A 7 26.38 -18.85 43.58
C LYS A 7 25.32 -17.74 43.76
N TYR A 8 25.58 -16.76 44.62
CA TYR A 8 24.70 -15.58 44.75
C TYR A 8 24.76 -14.67 43.52
N LEU A 9 25.95 -14.46 42.94
CA LEU A 9 26.12 -13.67 41.71
C LEU A 9 25.48 -14.34 40.48
N GLU A 10 25.52 -15.67 40.40
CA GLU A 10 24.83 -16.43 39.34
C GLU A 10 23.31 -16.30 39.47
N ARG A 11 22.75 -16.46 40.68
CA ARG A 11 21.31 -16.26 40.94
C ARG A 11 20.82 -14.85 40.63
N THR A 12 21.59 -13.82 40.97
CA THR A 12 21.21 -12.44 40.66
C THR A 12 21.24 -12.19 39.16
N LYS A 13 22.26 -12.69 38.43
CA LYS A 13 22.31 -12.62 36.96
C LYS A 13 21.12 -13.33 36.31
N GLU A 14 20.76 -14.52 36.77
CA GLU A 14 19.59 -15.27 36.28
C GLU A 14 18.28 -14.52 36.53
N GLN A 15 18.12 -13.89 37.71
CA GLN A 15 16.96 -13.05 38.01
C GLN A 15 16.89 -11.81 37.11
N TYR A 16 18.00 -11.11 36.89
CA TYR A 16 18.04 -9.96 35.97
C TYR A 16 17.73 -10.37 34.54
N ALA A 17 18.26 -11.51 34.06
CA ALA A 17 17.94 -12.05 32.74
C ALA A 17 16.45 -12.41 32.63
N GLY A 18 15.84 -12.99 33.67
CA GLY A 18 14.41 -13.28 33.68
C GLY A 18 13.53 -12.04 33.64
N ILE A 19 13.92 -10.96 34.33
CA ILE A 19 13.21 -9.67 34.29
C ILE A 19 13.32 -9.02 32.91
N ASP A 20 14.51 -9.05 32.28
CA ASP A 20 14.73 -8.52 30.93
C ASP A 20 13.89 -9.26 29.88
N VAL A 21 13.83 -10.59 29.96
CA VAL A 21 12.99 -11.42 29.07
C VAL A 21 11.49 -11.12 29.27
N GLU A 22 11.03 -10.97 30.51
CA GLU A 22 9.63 -10.62 30.79
C GLU A 22 9.30 -9.22 30.26
N GLN A 23 10.16 -8.23 30.50
CA GLN A 23 10.00 -6.87 29.97
C GLN A 23 9.96 -6.86 28.44
N HIS A 24 10.85 -7.61 27.78
CA HIS A 24 10.87 -7.76 26.33
C HIS A 24 9.57 -8.41 25.81
N MET A 25 9.08 -9.44 26.48
CA MET A 25 7.82 -10.09 26.14
C MET A 25 6.62 -9.15 26.31
N GLN A 26 6.59 -8.33 27.37
CA GLN A 26 5.53 -7.32 27.56
C GLN A 26 5.59 -6.23 26.49
N HIS A 27 6.79 -5.78 26.11
CA HIS A 27 6.97 -4.85 25.01
C HIS A 27 6.44 -5.42 23.69
N LEU A 28 6.80 -6.66 23.36
CA LEU A 28 6.33 -7.32 22.14
C LEU A 28 4.80 -7.50 22.13
N LYS A 29 4.19 -7.85 23.27
CA LYS A 29 2.73 -7.91 23.40
C LYS A 29 2.08 -6.55 23.14
N HIS A 30 2.68 -5.48 23.65
CA HIS A 30 2.19 -4.12 23.40
C HIS A 30 2.30 -3.73 21.93
N GLU A 31 3.42 -4.03 21.28
CA GLU A 31 3.62 -3.78 19.85
C GLU A 31 2.60 -4.53 18.99
N VAL A 32 2.37 -5.82 19.29
CA VAL A 32 1.36 -6.63 18.59
C VAL A 32 -0.02 -6.01 18.75
N ALA A 33 -0.42 -5.63 19.98
CA ALA A 33 -1.71 -4.99 20.21
C ALA A 33 -1.87 -3.66 19.46
N MET A 34 -0.79 -2.86 19.39
CA MET A 34 -0.75 -1.62 18.63
C MET A 34 -0.90 -1.86 17.13
N MET A 35 -0.22 -2.86 16.58
CA MET A 35 -0.33 -3.25 15.18
C MET A 35 -1.75 -3.75 14.85
N SER A 36 -2.32 -4.62 15.69
CA SER A 36 -3.70 -5.11 15.52
C SER A 36 -4.70 -3.97 15.46
N ARG A 37 -4.61 -3.01 16.39
CA ARG A 37 -5.48 -1.82 16.38
C ARG A 37 -5.31 -0.99 15.10
N LYS A 38 -4.08 -0.83 14.62
CA LYS A 38 -3.80 -0.10 13.37
C LYS A 38 -4.43 -0.79 12.16
N ILE A 39 -4.37 -2.13 12.11
CA ILE A 39 -5.01 -2.93 11.06
C ILE A 39 -6.53 -2.73 11.09
N GLU A 40 -7.15 -2.86 12.27
CA GLU A 40 -8.60 -2.67 12.42
C GLU A 40 -9.07 -1.29 11.96
N LEU A 41 -8.34 -0.23 12.32
CA LEU A 41 -8.64 1.13 11.88
C LEU A 41 -8.50 1.28 10.37
N LEU A 42 -7.46 0.69 9.78
CA LEU A 42 -7.24 0.72 8.33
C LEU A 42 -8.35 -0.01 7.57
N GLU A 43 -8.72 -1.21 8.04
CA GLU A 43 -9.82 -1.98 7.45
C GLU A 43 -11.16 -1.27 7.56
N SER A 44 -11.44 -0.65 8.71
CA SER A 44 -12.65 0.15 8.92
C SER A 44 -12.71 1.31 7.93
N SER A 45 -11.60 2.05 7.78
CA SER A 45 -11.48 3.14 6.80
C SER A 45 -11.67 2.65 5.38
N TYR A 46 -11.05 1.53 5.01
CA TYR A 46 -11.20 0.92 3.69
C TYR A 46 -12.66 0.54 3.38
N ARG A 47 -13.35 -0.09 4.34
CA ARG A 47 -14.78 -0.43 4.20
C ARG A 47 -15.64 0.82 4.00
N LYS A 48 -15.38 1.90 4.75
CA LYS A 48 -16.07 3.19 4.59
C LYS A 48 -15.84 3.79 3.19
N LEU A 49 -14.61 3.75 2.66
CA LEU A 49 -14.30 4.19 1.30
C LEU A 49 -15.03 3.36 0.22
N LEU A 50 -15.33 2.10 0.50
CA LEU A 50 -16.17 1.26 -0.37
C LEU A 50 -17.67 1.51 -0.23
N GLY A 51 -18.08 2.41 0.66
CA GLY A 51 -19.48 2.72 0.93
C GLY A 51 -20.16 1.78 1.93
N HIS A 52 -19.40 0.98 2.67
CA HIS A 52 -19.94 0.09 3.70
C HIS A 52 -19.94 0.77 5.08
N ASN A 53 -20.88 0.38 5.94
CA ASN A 53 -20.99 0.84 7.34
C ASN A 53 -21.05 2.38 7.50
N LEU A 54 -21.65 3.08 6.54
CA LEU A 54 -21.74 4.54 6.56
C LEU A 54 -22.72 5.08 7.61
N GLY A 55 -23.65 4.26 8.10
CA GLY A 55 -24.67 4.68 9.07
C GLY A 55 -24.11 5.12 10.43
N THR A 56 -22.85 4.80 10.74
CA THR A 56 -22.16 5.24 11.96
C THR A 56 -21.23 6.44 11.73
N CYS A 57 -21.13 6.93 10.48
CA CYS A 57 -20.25 8.05 10.14
C CYS A 57 -20.92 9.38 10.48
N SER A 58 -20.12 10.34 10.94
CA SER A 58 -20.57 11.73 11.05
C SER A 58 -20.73 12.36 9.67
N TRP A 59 -21.47 13.48 9.60
CA TRP A 59 -21.58 14.26 8.37
C TRP A 59 -20.21 14.69 7.82
N GLU A 60 -19.31 15.18 8.70
CA GLU A 60 -17.97 15.61 8.33
C GLU A 60 -17.12 14.46 7.76
N GLU A 61 -17.22 13.26 8.37
CA GLU A 61 -16.54 12.08 7.86
C GLU A 61 -17.05 11.71 6.46
N LEU A 62 -18.36 11.73 6.24
CA LEU A 62 -18.97 11.43 4.94
C LEU A 62 -18.55 12.45 3.87
N GLN A 63 -18.51 13.73 4.22
CA GLN A 63 -18.04 14.78 3.32
C GLN A 63 -16.58 14.56 2.92
N ASN A 64 -15.70 14.28 3.89
CA ASN A 64 -14.29 14.04 3.62
C ASN A 64 -14.08 12.79 2.73
N ILE A 65 -14.82 11.70 3.00
CA ILE A 65 -14.81 10.50 2.15
C ILE A 65 -15.22 10.86 0.73
N GLY A 66 -16.31 11.62 0.56
CA GLY A 66 -16.79 12.07 -0.75
C GLY A 66 -15.73 12.88 -1.51
N GLU A 67 -15.15 13.89 -0.87
CA GLU A 67 -14.11 14.74 -1.46
C GLU A 67 -12.84 13.95 -1.81
N GLN A 68 -12.46 12.96 -0.98
CA GLN A 68 -11.32 12.09 -1.25
C GLN A 68 -11.57 11.20 -2.48
N LEU A 69 -12.76 10.59 -2.56
CA LEU A 69 -13.15 9.75 -3.70
C LEU A 69 -13.23 10.54 -4.99
N GLU A 70 -13.83 11.74 -4.97
CA GLU A 70 -13.93 12.60 -6.15
C GLU A 70 -12.56 13.00 -6.69
N ARG A 71 -11.65 13.47 -5.82
CA ARG A 71 -10.27 13.82 -6.20
C ARG A 71 -9.54 12.62 -6.79
N SER A 72 -9.65 11.46 -6.15
CA SER A 72 -8.97 10.24 -6.60
C SER A 72 -9.50 9.77 -7.95
N LEU A 73 -10.82 9.79 -8.14
CA LEU A 73 -11.48 9.41 -9.38
C LEU A 73 -11.10 10.35 -10.53
N LYS A 74 -11.04 11.66 -10.28
CA LYS A 74 -10.57 12.65 -11.25
C LYS A 74 -9.15 12.34 -11.71
N ASN A 75 -8.24 12.05 -10.77
CA ASN A 75 -6.86 11.70 -11.09
C ASN A 75 -6.76 10.42 -11.91
N ILE A 76 -7.47 9.35 -11.53
CA ILE A 76 -7.50 8.08 -12.25
C ILE A 76 -8.02 8.29 -13.68
N ARG A 77 -9.13 9.01 -13.85
CA ARG A 77 -9.71 9.30 -15.18
C ARG A 77 -8.75 10.11 -16.04
N SER A 78 -8.12 11.14 -15.48
CA SER A 78 -7.13 11.96 -16.19
C SER A 78 -5.96 11.11 -16.66
N ARG A 79 -5.40 10.25 -15.80
CA ARG A 79 -4.29 9.38 -16.17
C ARG A 79 -4.69 8.37 -17.24
N LYS A 80 -5.89 7.76 -17.12
CA LYS A 80 -6.41 6.82 -18.11
C LYS A 80 -6.60 7.48 -19.47
N ALA A 81 -7.16 8.70 -19.51
CA ALA A 81 -7.33 9.46 -20.74
C ALA A 81 -5.98 9.79 -21.39
N GLN A 82 -4.99 10.19 -20.60
CA GLN A 82 -3.64 10.44 -21.09
C GLN A 82 -3.02 9.19 -21.71
N LEU A 83 -3.07 8.06 -21.01
CA LEU A 83 -2.50 6.79 -21.52
C LEU A 83 -3.17 6.33 -22.81
N PHE A 84 -4.49 6.48 -22.93
CA PHE A 84 -5.18 6.16 -24.18
C PHE A 84 -4.83 7.09 -25.32
N LYS A 85 -4.66 8.38 -25.04
CA LYS A 85 -4.17 9.34 -26.04
C LYS A 85 -2.79 8.93 -26.55
N GLU A 86 -1.86 8.62 -25.64
CA GLU A 86 -0.50 8.17 -25.98
C GLU A 86 -0.52 6.90 -26.85
N GLU A 87 -1.38 5.92 -26.51
CA GLU A 87 -1.49 4.69 -27.31
C GLU A 87 -2.14 4.92 -28.68
N ILE A 88 -3.15 5.79 -28.77
CA ILE A 88 -3.77 6.17 -30.05
C ILE A 88 -2.73 6.84 -30.97
N GLU A 89 -1.96 7.81 -30.46
CA GLU A 89 -0.92 8.51 -31.23
C GLU A 89 0.14 7.54 -31.76
N LYS A 90 0.57 6.59 -30.91
CA LYS A 90 1.52 5.54 -31.30
C LYS A 90 0.96 4.64 -32.40
N LEU A 91 -0.30 4.22 -32.30
CA LEU A 91 -0.95 3.38 -33.31
C LEU A 91 -1.11 4.12 -34.64
N GLN A 92 -1.51 5.40 -34.61
CA GLN A 92 -1.61 6.25 -35.81
C GLN A 92 -0.26 6.44 -36.50
N ALA A 93 0.82 6.65 -35.74
CA ALA A 93 2.17 6.74 -36.30
C ALA A 93 2.59 5.42 -36.97
N LYS A 94 2.27 4.29 -36.34
CA LYS A 94 2.54 2.96 -36.90
C LYS A 94 1.73 2.69 -38.16
N GLU A 95 0.45 3.05 -38.17
CA GLU A 95 -0.42 2.93 -39.35
C GLU A 95 0.17 3.71 -40.52
N LYS A 96 0.52 4.98 -40.30
CA LYS A 96 1.14 5.82 -41.33
C LYS A 96 2.42 5.20 -41.90
N PHE A 97 3.32 4.74 -41.03
CA PHE A 97 4.56 4.08 -41.46
C PHE A 97 4.30 2.83 -42.31
N LEU A 98 3.35 2.00 -41.90
CA LEU A 98 3.00 0.79 -42.64
C LEU A 98 2.36 1.09 -44.00
N LEU A 99 1.53 2.14 -44.09
CA LEU A 99 0.95 2.59 -45.36
C LEU A 99 2.03 3.06 -46.34
N GLU A 100 2.97 3.91 -45.87
CA GLU A 100 4.10 4.39 -46.69
C GLU A 100 4.98 3.22 -47.16
N GLU A 101 5.30 2.27 -46.28
CA GLU A 101 6.11 1.11 -46.66
C GLU A 101 5.37 0.19 -47.63
N ASN A 102 4.06 0.01 -47.46
CA ASN A 102 3.26 -0.80 -48.37
C ASN A 102 3.17 -0.16 -49.76
N GLU A 103 2.98 1.16 -49.85
CA GLU A 103 2.99 1.90 -51.13
C GLU A 103 4.33 1.71 -51.86
N ARG A 104 5.45 1.89 -51.15
CA ARG A 104 6.80 1.67 -51.68
C ARG A 104 7.01 0.24 -52.19
N LEU A 105 6.47 -0.76 -51.50
CA LEU A 105 6.53 -2.16 -51.94
C LEU A 105 5.65 -2.42 -53.16
N CYS A 106 4.45 -1.85 -53.20
CA CYS A 106 3.55 -1.97 -54.36
C CYS A 106 4.17 -1.39 -55.63
N GLU A 107 4.88 -0.25 -55.55
CA GLU A 107 5.61 0.32 -56.69
C GLU A 107 6.69 -0.63 -57.22
N LYS A 108 7.40 -1.34 -56.34
CA LYS A 108 8.46 -2.29 -56.73
C LYS A 108 7.95 -3.56 -57.40
N VAL A 109 6.71 -3.94 -57.13
CA VAL A 109 6.10 -5.18 -57.63
C VAL A 109 5.20 -4.92 -58.85
N ARG A 110 4.89 -3.67 -59.16
CA ARG A 110 4.23 -3.30 -60.43
C ARG A 110 5.22 -3.47 -61.59
N PHE A 111 5.04 -4.56 -62.35
CA PHE A 111 5.63 -4.78 -63.67
C PHE A 111 4.97 -3.89 -64.72
#